data_AF-M5SZ42-F1
#
_entry.id   AF-M5SZ42-F1
#
_cell.length_a   1.000
_cell.length_b   1.000
_cell.length_c   1.000
_cell.angle_alpha   90.00
_cell.angle_beta   90.00
_cell.angle_gamma   90.00
#
_symmetry.space_group_name_H-M   'P 1'
#
loop_
_entity.id
_entity.type
_entity.pdbx_description
1 polymer ?
#
loop_
_entity_poly.entity_id
_entity_poly.type
_entity_poly.pdbx_seq_one_letter_code
_entity_poly.pdbx_strand_id
1 'polypeptide(L)'
;MWERWNSYSHADGFGDASMNSYNHYAYGAIGQFMYERVAGLTPDPNHPGYKHFFVRPLVGGPLTSARAELETNYGTAVSGWHLRGNKLEMEVVVPPNTTATVVFPGDKTSQTLAAGSHQFTLNR
;
A
#
# COMPACT_ATOMS: atom_id res chain seq x y z
N MET A 1 -0.55 13.88 12.37
CA MET A 1 -1.91 13.43 12.79
C MET A 1 -2.16 13.99 14.18
N TRP A 2 -3.38 14.40 14.48
CA TRP A 2 -3.75 14.96 15.78
C TRP A 2 -4.26 13.87 16.72
N GLU A 3 -4.25 14.14 18.02
CA GLU A 3 -4.76 13.22 19.05
C GLU A 3 -6.26 12.98 18.91
N ARG A 4 -7.00 14.00 18.48
CA ARG A 4 -8.45 13.93 18.30
C ARG A 4 -8.83 14.34 16.88
N TRP A 5 -9.93 13.77 16.39
CA TRP A 5 -10.54 14.22 15.14
C TRP A 5 -10.93 15.70 15.17
N ASN A 6 -11.30 16.21 16.34
CA ASN A 6 -11.75 17.57 16.58
C ASN A 6 -10.73 18.40 17.38
N SER A 7 -9.42 18.16 17.22
CA SER A 7 -8.41 19.00 17.88
C SER A 7 -8.55 20.48 17.55
N TYR A 8 -9.07 20.79 16.36
CA TYR A 8 -9.61 22.10 15.98
C TYR A 8 -10.89 21.93 15.14
N SER A 9 -11.88 22.81 15.34
CA SER A 9 -13.03 22.98 14.44
C SER A 9 -13.30 24.47 14.19
N HIS A 10 -13.89 24.81 13.04
CA HIS A 10 -14.30 26.20 12.78
C HIS A 10 -15.43 26.69 13.71
N ALA A 11 -16.23 25.76 14.26
CA ALA A 11 -17.34 26.08 15.13
C ALA A 11 -16.89 26.34 16.58
N ASP A 12 -16.00 25.49 17.10
CA ASP A 12 -15.64 25.44 18.52
C ASP A 12 -14.22 25.95 18.81
N GLY A 13 -13.41 26.19 17.78
CA GLY A 13 -12.01 26.57 17.91
C GLY A 13 -11.14 25.39 18.35
N PHE A 14 -10.16 25.65 19.22
CA PHE A 14 -9.26 24.62 19.73
C PHE A 14 -9.94 23.77 20.82
N GLY A 15 -9.76 22.46 20.77
CA GLY A 15 -10.20 21.55 21.82
C GLY A 15 -9.46 21.76 23.15
N ASP A 16 -9.99 21.17 24.22
CA ASP A 16 -9.49 21.29 25.60
C ASP A 16 -7.98 21.05 25.72
N ALA A 17 -7.25 22.07 26.21
CA ALA A 17 -5.79 22.07 26.36
C ALA A 17 -5.27 20.98 27.31
N SER A 18 -6.12 20.39 28.17
CA SER A 18 -5.72 19.30 29.07
C SER A 18 -5.31 18.02 28.31
N MET A 19 -5.88 17.77 27.12
CA MET A 19 -5.61 16.59 26.30
C MET A 19 -5.98 16.85 24.84
N ASN A 20 -5.14 17.63 24.14
CA ASN A 20 -5.35 17.99 22.75
C ASN A 20 -4.03 18.22 21.97
N SER A 21 -3.21 17.18 21.87
CA SER A 21 -1.97 17.21 21.10
C SER A 21 -2.22 17.24 19.58
N TYR A 22 -1.46 18.07 18.86
CA TYR A 22 -1.46 18.14 17.39
C TYR A 22 -0.41 17.23 16.75
N ASN A 23 0.21 16.35 17.54
CA ASN A 23 1.24 15.44 17.06
C ASN A 23 1.13 14.06 17.72
N HIS A 24 0.09 13.32 17.33
CA HIS A 24 -0.17 11.97 17.81
C HIS A 24 -0.36 11.02 16.63
N TYR A 25 0.46 9.97 16.53
CA TYR A 25 0.50 9.09 15.36
C TYR A 25 -0.65 8.07 15.28
N ALA A 26 -1.52 7.99 16.28
CA ALA A 26 -2.50 6.91 16.42
C ALA A 26 -3.43 6.80 15.21
N TYR A 27 -4.03 7.91 14.79
CA TYR A 27 -4.84 7.93 13.55
C TYR A 27 -4.01 7.80 12.28
N GLY A 28 -2.70 7.93 12.36
CA GLY A 28 -1.75 7.60 11.29
C GLY A 28 -1.66 6.11 11.00
N ALA A 29 -2.24 5.23 11.84
CA ALA A 29 -2.34 3.78 11.58
C ALA A 29 -3.01 3.45 10.24
N ILE A 30 -3.83 4.37 9.70
CA ILE A 30 -4.38 4.25 8.34
C ILE A 30 -3.29 4.11 7.27
N GLY A 31 -2.05 4.57 7.55
CA GLY A 31 -0.90 4.41 6.67
C GLY A 31 -0.71 2.95 6.25
N GLN A 32 -0.82 1.98 7.17
CA GLN A 32 -0.68 0.56 6.83
C GLN A 32 -1.68 0.13 5.75
N PHE A 33 -2.93 0.60 5.81
CA PHE A 33 -3.92 0.33 4.76
C PHE A 33 -3.50 0.91 3.40
N MET A 34 -2.88 2.09 3.39
CA MET A 34 -2.38 2.69 2.14
C MET A 34 -1.27 1.84 1.51
N TYR A 35 -0.32 1.35 2.28
CA TYR A 35 0.75 0.47 1.77
C TYR A 35 0.20 -0.91 1.37
N GLU A 36 -0.46 -1.60 2.29
CA GLU A 36 -0.80 -3.01 2.11
C GLU A 36 -1.99 -3.25 1.20
N ARG A 37 -2.93 -2.30 1.14
CA ARG A 37 -4.19 -2.47 0.40
C ARG A 37 -4.30 -1.55 -0.79
N VAL A 38 -4.06 -0.25 -0.64
CA VAL A 38 -4.17 0.68 -1.78
C VAL A 38 -3.05 0.42 -2.79
N ALA A 39 -1.79 0.44 -2.36
CA ALA A 39 -0.67 0.07 -3.21
C ALA A 39 -0.53 -1.46 -3.34
N GLY A 40 -0.97 -2.23 -2.35
CA GLY A 40 -1.06 -3.68 -2.43
C GLY A 40 0.17 -4.44 -1.91
N LEU A 41 1.17 -3.76 -1.33
CA LEU A 41 2.42 -4.35 -0.85
C LEU A 41 2.21 -4.91 0.57
N THR A 42 1.80 -6.17 0.68
CA THR A 42 1.46 -6.82 1.96
C THR A 42 2.54 -7.81 2.39
N PRO A 43 3.02 -7.82 3.65
CA PRO A 43 3.86 -8.90 4.15
C PRO A 43 3.13 -10.26 4.13
N ASP A 44 3.87 -11.36 3.94
CA ASP A 44 3.35 -12.71 4.18
C ASP A 44 3.58 -13.10 5.65
N PRO A 45 2.52 -13.34 6.46
CA PRO A 45 2.66 -13.75 7.85
C PRO A 45 3.38 -15.10 8.02
N ASN A 46 3.37 -15.97 7.00
CA ASN A 46 4.08 -17.25 7.04
C ASN A 46 5.59 -17.11 6.71
N HIS A 47 6.00 -15.98 6.13
CA HIS A 47 7.37 -15.71 5.71
C HIS A 47 7.78 -14.28 6.13
N PRO A 48 7.97 -14.04 7.45
CA PRO A 48 8.18 -12.71 8.00
C PRO A 48 9.42 -12.01 7.44
N GLY A 49 9.43 -10.68 7.52
CA GLY A 49 10.55 -9.85 7.05
C GLY A 49 10.59 -9.67 5.53
N TYR A 50 9.48 -9.89 4.83
CA TYR A 50 9.38 -9.81 3.36
C TYR A 50 10.24 -10.85 2.62
N LYS A 51 10.48 -12.01 3.25
CA LYS A 51 11.12 -13.14 2.57
C LYS A 51 10.25 -13.66 1.41
N HIS A 52 8.94 -13.67 1.65
CA HIS A 52 7.90 -13.64 0.64
C HIS A 52 6.92 -12.52 0.98
N PHE A 53 6.28 -11.93 -0.03
CA PHE A 53 5.24 -10.93 0.15
C PHE A 53 4.15 -11.03 -0.92
N PHE A 54 2.99 -10.42 -0.65
CA PHE A 54 1.91 -10.33 -1.61
C PHE A 54 1.88 -8.97 -2.30
N VAL A 55 1.53 -8.98 -3.57
CA VAL A 55 1.14 -7.79 -4.34
C VAL A 55 -0.32 -7.94 -4.72
N ARG A 56 -1.21 -7.24 -4.01
CA ARG A 56 -2.67 -7.38 -4.13
C ARG A 56 -3.41 -6.04 -4.00
N PRO A 57 -3.22 -5.11 -4.96
CA PRO A 57 -3.78 -3.77 -4.86
C PRO A 57 -5.31 -3.76 -4.95
N LEU A 58 -5.94 -2.91 -4.13
CA LEU A 58 -7.34 -2.52 -4.27
C LEU A 58 -7.46 -1.37 -5.28
N VAL A 59 -7.64 -1.75 -6.54
CA VAL A 59 -7.72 -0.80 -7.66
C VAL A 59 -9.13 -0.22 -7.80
N GLY A 60 -9.26 1.11 -7.78
CA GLY A 60 -10.51 1.82 -8.07
C GLY A 60 -10.90 2.85 -7.02
N GLY A 61 -12.22 3.04 -6.84
CA GLY A 61 -12.75 4.18 -6.08
C GLY A 61 -12.42 5.50 -6.79
N PRO A 62 -12.05 6.57 -6.06
CA PRO A 62 -11.62 7.84 -6.65
C PRO A 62 -10.17 7.81 -7.16
N LEU A 63 -9.42 6.72 -6.93
CA LEU A 63 -8.00 6.66 -7.26
C LEU A 63 -7.78 6.08 -8.65
N THR A 64 -6.96 6.78 -9.44
CA THR A 64 -6.50 6.31 -10.75
C THR A 64 -5.10 5.70 -10.71
N SER A 65 -4.38 5.82 -9.59
CA SER A 65 -3.03 5.28 -9.44
C SER A 65 -2.63 5.21 -7.96
N ALA A 66 -1.74 4.28 -7.63
CA ALA A 66 -1.00 4.28 -6.38
C ALA A 66 0.35 3.59 -6.57
N ARG A 67 1.36 3.99 -5.80
CA ARG A 67 2.68 3.33 -5.75
C ARG A 67 3.21 3.37 -4.33
N ALA A 68 3.69 2.22 -3.86
CA ALA A 68 4.44 2.09 -2.62
C ALA A 68 5.80 1.46 -2.90
N GLU A 69 6.78 1.92 -2.12
CA GLU A 69 8.15 1.45 -2.11
C GLU A 69 8.55 1.22 -0.66
N LEU A 70 9.18 0.08 -0.40
CA LEU A 70 9.61 -0.31 0.93
C LEU A 70 11.04 -0.85 0.87
N GLU A 71 11.92 -0.21 1.63
CA GLU A 71 13.26 -0.73 1.91
C GLU A 71 13.14 -1.90 2.89
N THR A 72 13.43 -3.10 2.39
CA THR A 72 13.46 -4.32 3.20
C THR A 72 14.90 -4.72 3.49
N ASN A 73 15.11 -5.71 4.36
CA ASN A 73 16.43 -6.31 4.59
C ASN A 73 17.02 -7.00 3.35
N TYR A 74 16.22 -7.22 2.30
CA TYR A 74 16.63 -7.85 1.05
C TYR A 74 16.80 -6.85 -0.11
N GLY A 75 16.52 -5.56 0.13
CA GLY A 75 16.47 -4.49 -0.86
C GLY A 75 15.06 -3.92 -1.07
N THR A 76 14.92 -3.07 -2.08
CA THR A 76 13.69 -2.32 -2.36
C THR A 76 12.59 -3.19 -2.96
N ALA A 77 11.44 -3.30 -2.28
CA ALA A 77 10.23 -3.91 -2.79
C ALA A 77 9.25 -2.83 -3.27
N VAL A 78 8.65 -3.02 -4.46
CA VAL A 78 7.74 -2.04 -5.06
C VAL A 78 6.44 -2.71 -5.46
N SER A 79 5.33 -2.02 -5.21
CA SER A 79 4.03 -2.30 -5.80
C SER A 79 3.42 -1.00 -6.32
N GLY A 80 3.20 -0.93 -7.62
CA GLY A 80 2.64 0.24 -8.29
C GLY A 80 1.55 -0.16 -9.27
N TRP A 81 0.56 0.72 -9.44
CA TRP A 81 -0.44 0.57 -10.48
C TRP A 81 -0.96 1.91 -10.98
N HIS A 82 -1.41 1.91 -12.25
CA HIS A 82 -1.99 3.07 -12.92
C HIS A 82 -3.15 2.62 -13.83
N LEU A 83 -4.28 3.33 -13.78
CA LEU A 83 -5.40 3.17 -14.69
C LEU A 83 -5.27 4.12 -15.90
N ARG A 84 -5.08 3.55 -17.09
CA ARG A 84 -5.05 4.28 -18.37
C ARG A 84 -6.24 3.85 -19.23
N GLY A 85 -7.33 4.61 -19.18
CA GLY A 85 -8.58 4.25 -19.86
C GLY A 85 -9.10 2.91 -19.33
N ASN A 86 -9.28 1.93 -20.23
CA ASN A 86 -9.72 0.57 -19.85
C ASN A 86 -8.56 -0.41 -19.56
N LYS A 87 -7.36 0.11 -19.30
CA LYS A 87 -6.18 -0.69 -18.95
C LYS A 87 -5.72 -0.41 -17.53
N LEU A 88 -5.31 -1.47 -16.86
CA LEU A 88 -4.59 -1.45 -15.59
C LEU A 88 -3.14 -1.85 -15.86
N GLU A 89 -2.23 -0.90 -15.67
CA GLU A 89 -0.78 -1.12 -15.72
C GLU A 89 -0.28 -1.35 -14.29
N MET A 90 0.55 -2.37 -14.07
CA MET A 90 1.10 -2.70 -12.75
C MET A 90 2.62 -2.86 -12.84
N GLU A 91 3.31 -2.29 -11.86
CA GLU A 91 4.75 -2.41 -11.62
C GLU A 91 4.99 -3.20 -10.34
N VAL A 92 5.89 -4.19 -10.39
CA VAL A 92 6.32 -4.95 -9.21
C VAL A 92 7.84 -5.09 -9.22
N VAL A 93 8.50 -4.73 -8.12
CA VAL A 93 9.92 -5.02 -7.91
C VAL A 93 10.05 -5.99 -6.76
N VAL A 94 10.68 -7.13 -7.03
CA VAL A 94 10.96 -8.19 -6.07
C VAL A 94 12.47 -8.17 -5.77
N PRO A 95 12.90 -7.86 -4.54
CA PRO A 95 14.31 -7.83 -4.19
C PRO A 95 15.01 -9.18 -4.38
N PRO A 96 16.34 -9.21 -4.57
CA PRO A 96 17.13 -10.45 -4.58
C PRO A 96 16.83 -11.35 -3.39
N ASN A 97 16.94 -12.67 -3.58
CA ASN A 97 16.69 -13.69 -2.54
C ASN A 97 15.27 -13.67 -1.93
N THR A 98 14.29 -13.01 -2.56
CA THR A 98 12.88 -13.03 -2.16
C THR A 98 11.98 -13.49 -3.29
N THR A 99 10.72 -13.75 -2.97
CA THR A 99 9.66 -14.01 -3.95
C THR A 99 8.43 -13.17 -3.61
N ALA A 100 7.55 -12.98 -4.58
CA ALA A 100 6.27 -12.32 -4.36
C ALA A 100 5.13 -13.09 -5.02
N THR A 101 3.93 -13.08 -4.44
CA THR A 101 2.72 -13.55 -5.13
C THR A 101 1.86 -12.35 -5.52
N VAL A 102 1.70 -12.14 -6.82
CA VAL A 102 0.79 -11.14 -7.37
C VAL A 102 -0.61 -11.74 -7.47
N VAL A 103 -1.59 -11.04 -6.89
CA VAL A 103 -3.02 -11.32 -7.03
C VAL A 103 -3.61 -10.22 -7.90
N PHE A 104 -3.89 -10.56 -9.15
CA PHE A 104 -4.44 -9.61 -10.11
C PHE A 104 -5.92 -9.32 -9.81
N PRO A 105 -6.39 -8.08 -9.99
CA PRO A 105 -7.81 -7.75 -9.85
C PRO A 105 -8.69 -8.52 -10.86
N GLY A 106 -9.92 -8.86 -10.44
CA GLY A 106 -10.96 -9.42 -11.31
C GLY A 106 -10.84 -10.93 -11.58
N ASP A 107 -10.71 -11.75 -10.53
CA ASP A 107 -10.68 -13.23 -10.57
C ASP A 107 -9.63 -13.85 -11.50
N LYS A 108 -8.58 -13.11 -11.81
CA LYS A 108 -7.45 -13.60 -12.59
C LYS A 108 -6.54 -14.47 -11.71
N THR A 109 -5.96 -15.50 -12.31
CA THR A 109 -5.05 -16.44 -11.63
C THR A 109 -3.85 -15.70 -11.04
N SER A 110 -3.53 -15.97 -9.78
CA SER A 110 -2.34 -15.41 -9.14
C SER A 110 -1.05 -15.97 -9.75
N GLN A 111 0.02 -15.18 -9.65
CA GLN A 111 1.34 -15.56 -10.16
C GLN A 111 2.41 -15.35 -9.10
N THR A 112 3.27 -16.35 -8.88
CA THR A 112 4.48 -16.19 -8.07
C THR A 112 5.61 -15.67 -8.94
N LEU A 113 6.28 -14.63 -8.46
CA LEU A 113 7.39 -13.94 -9.09
C LEU A 113 8.68 -14.22 -8.32
N ALA A 114 9.75 -14.47 -9.07
CA ALA A 114 11.11 -14.44 -8.56
C ALA A 114 11.62 -12.98 -8.48
N ALA A 115 12.82 -12.80 -7.92
CA ALA A 115 13.51 -11.52 -7.91
C ALA A 115 13.59 -10.88 -9.30
N GLY A 116 13.46 -9.55 -9.35
CA GLY A 116 13.51 -8.75 -10.57
C GLY A 116 12.41 -7.70 -10.65
N SER A 117 12.42 -6.96 -11.75
CA SER A 117 11.39 -5.97 -12.08
C SER A 117 10.40 -6.57 -13.07
N HIS A 118 9.12 -6.49 -12.74
CA HIS A 118 8.02 -7.08 -13.49
C HIS A 118 6.99 -6.01 -13.83
N GLN A 119 6.44 -6.11 -15.04
CA GLN A 119 5.43 -5.18 -15.54
C GLN A 119 4.25 -5.99 -16.09
N PHE A 120 3.03 -5.56 -15.78
CA PHE A 120 1.81 -6.20 -16.25
C PHE A 120 0.87 -5.18 -16.85
N THR A 121 0.11 -5.60 -17.86
CA THR A 121 -0.99 -4.82 -18.42
C THR A 121 -2.21 -5.70 -18.50
N LEU A 122 -3.28 -5.28 -17.84
CA LEU A 122 -4.56 -5.97 -17.79
C LEU A 122 -5.62 -5.12 -18.48
N ASN A 123 -6.43 -5.74 -19.33
CA ASN A 123 -7.68 -5.12 -19.76
C ASN A 123 -8.68 -5.22 -18.60
N ARG A 124 -9.32 -4.10 -18.27
CA ARG A 124 -10.31 -3.99 -17.21
C ARG A 124 -11.72 -4.26 -17.72
#